data_AF-A0AAU6D0E3-F1
#
_entry.id   AF-A0AAU6D0E3-F1
#
_cell.length_a   1.000
_cell.length_b   1.000
_cell.length_c   1.000
_cell.angle_alpha   90.00
_cell.angle_beta   90.00
_cell.angle_gamma   90.00
#
_symmetry.space_group_name_H-M   'P 1'
#
loop_
_entity.id
_entity.type
_entity.pdbx_description
1 polymer ?
#
loop_
_entity_poly.entity_id
_entity_poly.type
_entity_poly.pdbx_seq_one_letter_code
_entity_poly.pdbx_strand_id
1 'polypeptide(L)'
;MSPNPFVYRKILGPWALYVELSAAVETLPSPPDGARRVTDHVWLRVLDPAATEEDVTQLEFGIRQVAPQIEAARQGRFVVIEVSTLDYMPTDYQPEAAAAAVAQWSAREFGFPPPTITTTFDRETGYTLTWP
;
A
#
# COMPACT_ATOMS: atom_id res chain seq x y z
N MET A 1 11.82 6.62 17.93
CA MET A 1 11.20 7.53 16.95
C MET A 1 10.40 6.66 16.02
N SER A 2 9.07 6.79 16.01
CA SER A 2 8.28 6.21 14.92
C SER A 2 8.71 6.89 13.62
N PRO A 3 8.94 6.15 12.52
CA PRO A 3 9.23 6.77 11.24
C PRO A 3 8.09 7.73 10.86
N ASN A 4 8.42 8.84 10.19
CA ASN A 4 7.40 9.76 9.71
C ASN A 4 6.45 9.02 8.74
N PRO A 5 5.12 9.17 8.88
CA PRO A 5 4.17 8.52 7.99
C PRO A 5 4.38 8.98 6.54
N PHE A 6 4.15 8.07 5.61
CA PHE A 6 4.02 8.39 4.20
C PHE A 6 2.62 8.91 3.94
N VAL A 7 2.52 10.08 3.32
CA VAL A 7 1.24 10.71 3.02
C VAL A 7 0.96 10.53 1.53
N TYR A 8 -0.09 9.80 1.20
CA TYR A 8 -0.65 9.80 -0.13
C TYR A 8 -1.75 10.85 -0.22
N ARG A 9 -1.64 11.74 -1.20
CA ARG A 9 -2.65 12.76 -1.47
C ARG A 9 -2.85 12.93 -2.97
N LYS A 10 -4.09 12.70 -3.43
CA LYS A 10 -4.51 12.94 -4.81
C LYS A 10 -5.73 13.84 -4.81
N ILE A 11 -5.66 14.99 -5.49
CA ILE A 11 -6.79 15.92 -5.60
C ILE A 11 -7.50 15.68 -6.94
N LEU A 12 -8.83 15.56 -6.91
CA LEU A 12 -9.71 15.35 -8.06
C LEU A 12 -10.91 16.31 -7.98
N GLY A 13 -10.74 17.54 -8.47
CA GLY A 13 -11.76 18.57 -8.37
C GLY A 13 -12.03 18.96 -6.91
N PRO A 14 -13.29 18.91 -6.42
CA PRO A 14 -13.61 19.24 -5.03
C PRO A 14 -13.29 18.11 -4.03
N TRP A 15 -12.87 16.93 -4.51
CA TRP A 15 -12.60 15.76 -3.67
C TRP A 15 -11.12 15.41 -3.65
N ALA A 16 -10.70 14.61 -2.66
CA ALA A 16 -9.34 14.07 -2.60
C ALA A 16 -9.36 12.60 -2.17
N LEU A 17 -8.29 11.89 -2.53
CA LEU A 17 -7.89 10.68 -1.82
C LEU A 17 -6.77 11.09 -0.88
N TYR A 18 -6.95 10.82 0.42
CA TYR A 18 -5.98 11.12 1.45
C TYR A 18 -5.83 9.94 2.40
N VAL A 19 -4.60 9.46 2.56
CA VAL A 19 -4.29 8.45 3.58
C VAL A 19 -2.86 8.66 4.08
N GLU A 20 -2.67 8.47 5.37
CA GLU A 20 -1.36 8.40 6.02
C GLU A 20 -1.03 6.93 6.30
N LEU A 21 0.14 6.51 5.85
CA LEU A 21 0.61 5.13 5.96
C LEU A 21 1.95 5.11 6.67
N SER A 22 2.03 4.44 7.81
CA SER A 22 3.31 4.07 8.42
C SER A 22 3.59 2.61 8.13
N ALA A 23 4.71 2.35 7.46
CA ALA A 23 5.12 1.00 7.13
C ALA A 23 6.63 0.82 7.20
N ALA A 24 7.05 -0.44 7.35
CA ALA A 24 8.44 -0.87 7.41
C ALA A 24 8.65 -2.12 6.53
N VAL A 25 9.91 -2.40 6.22
CA VAL A 25 10.31 -3.59 5.48
C VAL A 25 11.15 -4.50 6.37
N GLU A 26 10.76 -5.76 6.44
CA GLU A 26 11.54 -6.84 7.00
C GLU A 26 11.96 -7.79 5.86
N THR A 27 13.20 -8.29 5.91
CA THR A 27 13.71 -9.24 4.91
C THR A 27 14.13 -10.52 5.61
N LEU A 28 13.54 -11.65 5.20
CA LEU A 28 13.68 -12.94 5.87
C LEU A 28 14.32 -13.99 4.95
N PRO A 29 15.03 -14.98 5.52
CA PRO A 29 15.56 -16.12 4.76
C PRO A 29 14.51 -17.20 4.45
N SER A 30 13.35 -17.16 5.09
CA SER A 30 12.26 -18.13 4.95
C SER A 30 10.90 -17.41 4.92
N PRO A 31 9.83 -18.07 4.45
CA PRO A 31 8.48 -17.50 4.51
C PRO A 31 8.12 -17.05 5.94
N PRO A 32 7.49 -15.88 6.11
CA PRO A 32 7.06 -15.39 7.42
C PRO A 32 5.85 -16.17 7.96
N ASP A 33 5.82 -16.41 9.27
CA ASP A 33 4.62 -16.84 9.97
C ASP A 33 3.71 -15.63 10.26
N GLY A 34 2.39 -15.82 10.18
CA GLY A 34 1.40 -14.80 10.57
C GLY A 34 1.30 -13.58 9.64
N ALA A 35 1.95 -13.59 8.48
CA ALA A 35 1.75 -12.59 7.43
C ALA A 35 0.87 -13.14 6.31
N ARG A 36 0.17 -12.27 5.60
CA ARG A 36 -0.63 -12.62 4.42
C ARG A 36 0.27 -12.64 3.18
N ARG A 37 0.10 -13.68 2.36
CA ARG A 37 0.89 -13.87 1.14
C ARG A 37 0.35 -12.97 0.03
N VAL A 38 1.17 -12.08 -0.50
CA VAL A 38 0.82 -11.25 -1.68
C VAL A 38 1.28 -11.92 -2.97
N THR A 39 2.54 -12.36 -3.00
CA THR A 39 3.21 -13.18 -4.02
C THR A 39 4.03 -14.28 -3.35
N ASP A 40 4.86 -15.02 -4.10
CA ASP A 40 5.73 -16.06 -3.54
C ASP A 40 6.79 -15.48 -2.60
N HIS A 41 7.26 -14.26 -2.88
CA HIS A 41 8.35 -13.61 -2.15
C HIS A 41 7.93 -12.33 -1.43
N VAL A 42 6.73 -11.80 -1.65
CA VAL A 42 6.23 -10.60 -0.98
C VAL A 42 5.03 -10.92 -0.10
N TRP A 43 5.09 -10.46 1.14
CA TRP A 43 4.12 -10.72 2.19
C TRP A 43 3.72 -9.41 2.88
N LEU A 44 2.50 -9.37 3.39
CA LEU A 44 1.92 -8.23 4.10
C LEU A 44 1.62 -8.62 5.55
N ARG A 45 2.06 -7.81 6.50
CA ARG A 45 1.65 -7.88 7.90
C ARG A 45 0.98 -6.56 8.27
N VAL A 46 -0.24 -6.60 8.79
CA VAL A 46 -0.95 -5.39 9.25
C VAL A 46 -1.04 -5.46 10.77
N LEU A 47 -0.46 -4.48 11.44
CA LEU A 47 -0.47 -4.36 12.90
C LEU A 47 -1.49 -3.34 13.40
N ASP A 48 -2.02 -2.51 12.50
CA ASP A 48 -3.02 -1.51 12.84
C ASP A 48 -4.35 -2.19 13.22
N PRO A 49 -4.82 -2.06 14.48
CA PRO A 49 -6.08 -2.67 14.91
C PRO A 49 -7.32 -1.99 14.31
N ALA A 50 -7.18 -0.78 13.75
CA ALA A 50 -8.28 -0.06 13.11
C ALA A 50 -8.44 -0.42 11.62
N ALA A 51 -7.43 -1.07 11.02
CA ALA A 51 -7.52 -1.49 9.63
C ALA A 51 -8.59 -2.57 9.44
N THR A 52 -9.49 -2.33 8.49
CA THR A 52 -10.55 -3.27 8.11
C THR A 52 -10.02 -4.33 7.13
N GLU A 53 -10.75 -5.43 6.94
CA GLU A 53 -10.40 -6.42 5.90
C GLU A 53 -10.41 -5.83 4.47
N GLU A 54 -11.23 -4.81 4.24
CA GLU A 54 -11.24 -4.07 2.98
C GLU A 54 -9.92 -3.31 2.78
N ASP A 55 -9.44 -2.63 3.82
CA ASP A 55 -8.12 -1.98 3.82
C ASP A 55 -7.01 -2.98 3.53
N VAL A 56 -7.02 -4.13 4.21
CA VAL A 56 -6.00 -5.17 4.01
C VAL A 56 -6.05 -5.68 2.57
N THR A 57 -7.24 -5.89 2.01
CA THR A 57 -7.40 -6.32 0.62
C THR A 57 -6.85 -5.28 -0.37
N GLN A 58 -7.08 -3.98 -0.12
CA GLN A 58 -6.54 -2.90 -0.95
C GLN A 58 -5.02 -2.77 -0.80
N LEU A 59 -4.47 -2.93 0.40
CA LEU A 59 -3.02 -2.97 0.62
C LEU A 59 -2.38 -4.14 -0.15
N GLU A 60 -2.93 -5.35 -0.05
CA GLU A 60 -2.46 -6.50 -0.83
C GLU A 60 -2.52 -6.24 -2.32
N PHE A 61 -3.62 -5.67 -2.79
CA PHE A 61 -3.80 -5.34 -4.19
C PHE A 61 -2.74 -4.34 -4.66
N GLY A 62 -2.53 -3.24 -3.94
CA GLY A 62 -1.51 -2.23 -4.27
C GLY A 62 -0.08 -2.78 -4.27
N ILE A 63 0.27 -3.60 -3.27
CA ILE A 63 1.57 -4.29 -3.23
C ILE A 63 1.74 -5.21 -4.44
N ARG A 64 0.69 -5.95 -4.82
CA ARG A 64 0.74 -6.87 -5.97
C ARG A 64 1.05 -6.15 -7.28
N GLN A 65 0.59 -4.91 -7.45
CA GLN A 65 0.88 -4.11 -8.66
C GLN A 65 2.36 -3.75 -8.81
N VAL A 66 3.11 -3.73 -7.71
CA VAL A 66 4.55 -3.35 -7.70
C VAL A 66 5.46 -4.48 -7.18
N ALA A 67 4.91 -5.67 -6.96
CA ALA A 67 5.65 -6.82 -6.46
C ALA A 67 6.84 -7.20 -7.36
N PRO A 68 6.75 -7.18 -8.71
CA PRO A 68 7.91 -7.49 -9.55
C PRO A 68 9.13 -6.59 -9.28
N GLN A 69 8.90 -5.30 -9.01
CA GLN A 69 9.94 -4.33 -8.69
C GLN A 69 10.51 -4.55 -7.29
N ILE A 70 9.67 -4.88 -6.31
CA ILE A 70 10.08 -5.24 -4.94
C ILE A 70 10.99 -6.48 -4.98
N GLU A 71 10.56 -7.53 -5.68
CA GLU A 71 11.30 -8.78 -5.79
C GLU A 71 12.66 -8.58 -6.49
N ALA A 72 12.69 -7.76 -7.55
CA ALA A 72 13.94 -7.38 -8.22
C ALA A 72 14.91 -6.63 -7.29
N ALA A 73 14.41 -5.80 -6.37
CA ALA A 73 15.23 -5.03 -5.43
C ALA A 73 15.79 -5.85 -4.25
N ARG A 74 15.23 -7.03 -3.97
CA ARG A 74 15.57 -7.88 -2.81
C ARG A 74 15.76 -9.35 -3.18
N GLN A 75 16.44 -9.59 -4.31
CA GLN A 75 16.70 -10.89 -4.93
C GLN A 75 16.88 -12.06 -3.93
N GLY A 76 16.02 -13.08 -4.06
CA GLY A 76 16.15 -14.35 -3.35
C GLY A 76 15.78 -14.32 -1.86
N ARG A 77 15.16 -13.22 -1.38
CA ARG A 77 14.68 -13.10 0.00
C ARG A 77 13.16 -12.99 0.05
N PHE A 78 12.59 -13.35 1.19
CA PHE A 78 11.19 -13.05 1.49
C PHE A 78 11.12 -11.64 2.04
N VAL A 79 10.26 -10.80 1.47
CA VAL A 79 10.02 -9.43 1.87
C VAL A 79 8.71 -9.38 2.60
N VAL A 80 8.72 -8.86 3.82
CA VAL A 80 7.50 -8.54 4.57
C VAL A 80 7.37 -7.02 4.61
N ILE A 81 6.26 -6.53 4.07
CA ILE A 81 5.81 -5.15 4.27
C ILE A 81 4.94 -5.16 5.52
N GLU A 82 5.39 -4.49 6.56
CA GLU A 82 4.66 -4.36 7.81
C GLU A 82 4.02 -2.97 7.88
N VAL A 83 2.68 -2.92 7.90
CA VAL A 83 1.91 -1.70 8.05
C VAL A 83 1.54 -1.53 9.52
N SER A 84 2.10 -0.50 10.16
CA SER A 84 1.87 -0.21 11.57
C SER A 84 0.68 0.72 11.81
N THR A 85 0.44 1.67 10.89
CA THR A 85 -0.73 2.57 10.93
C THR A 85 -1.24 2.86 9.51
N LEU A 86 -2.55 2.96 9.37
CA LEU A 86 -3.28 3.35 8.17
C LEU A 86 -4.41 4.30 8.55
N ASP A 87 -4.16 5.60 8.42
CA ASP A 87 -5.09 6.64 8.87
C ASP A 87 -5.74 7.36 7.70
N TYR A 88 -7.07 7.37 7.69
CA TYR A 88 -7.89 8.11 6.75
C TYR A 88 -8.38 9.42 7.35
N MET A 89 -8.67 10.39 6.48
CA MET A 89 -9.46 11.56 6.88
C MET A 89 -10.86 11.08 7.36
N PRO A 90 -11.35 11.48 8.55
CA PRO A 90 -12.56 10.91 9.14
C PRO A 90 -13.85 11.01 8.32
N THR A 91 -13.90 11.88 7.31
CA THR A 91 -15.07 12.10 6.45
C THR A 91 -14.81 11.74 4.99
N ASP A 92 -13.68 11.08 4.71
CA ASP A 92 -13.19 10.79 3.37
C ASP A 92 -12.52 9.40 3.32
N TYR A 93 -13.15 8.42 3.97
CA TYR A 93 -12.72 7.03 3.90
C TYR A 93 -12.94 6.51 2.48
N GLN A 94 -11.83 6.18 1.81
CA GLN A 94 -11.78 5.62 0.47
C GLN A 94 -10.71 4.52 0.47
N PRO A 95 -11.09 3.24 0.58
CA PRO A 95 -10.15 2.15 0.80
C PRO A 95 -9.15 1.98 -0.35
N GLU A 96 -9.51 2.40 -1.58
CA GLU A 96 -8.62 2.42 -2.74
C GLU A 96 -7.38 3.30 -2.51
N ALA A 97 -7.48 4.33 -1.65
CA ALA A 97 -6.34 5.15 -1.29
C ALA A 97 -5.22 4.32 -0.63
N ALA A 98 -5.55 3.25 0.11
CA ALA A 98 -4.55 2.37 0.71
C ALA A 98 -3.69 1.67 -0.35
N ALA A 99 -4.32 1.17 -1.41
CA ALA A 99 -3.63 0.51 -2.52
C ALA A 99 -2.62 1.47 -3.17
N ALA A 100 -3.04 2.69 -3.47
CA ALA A 100 -2.17 3.70 -4.06
C ALA A 100 -1.04 4.13 -3.09
N ALA A 101 -1.35 4.28 -1.81
CA ALA A 101 -0.39 4.68 -0.80
C ALA A 101 0.71 3.64 -0.61
N VAL A 102 0.36 2.36 -0.45
CA VAL A 102 1.37 1.31 -0.25
C VAL A 102 2.22 1.09 -1.49
N ALA A 103 1.65 1.24 -2.69
CA ALA A 103 2.40 1.12 -3.93
C ALA A 103 3.43 2.25 -4.10
N GLN A 104 3.05 3.50 -3.81
CA GLN A 104 3.97 4.64 -3.88
C GLN A 104 4.98 4.65 -2.72
N TRP A 105 4.56 4.24 -1.52
CA TRP A 105 5.48 4.02 -0.40
C TRP A 105 6.51 2.96 -0.75
N SER A 106 6.10 1.84 -1.36
CA SER A 106 7.01 0.77 -1.78
C SER A 106 8.02 1.28 -2.81
N ALA A 107 7.58 2.08 -3.79
CA ALA A 107 8.48 2.69 -4.77
C ALA A 107 9.57 3.54 -4.10
N ARG A 108 9.19 4.35 -3.10
CA ARG A 108 10.14 5.14 -2.31
C ARG A 108 11.12 4.25 -1.53
N GLU A 109 10.59 3.24 -0.85
CA GLU A 109 11.35 2.38 0.07
C GLU A 109 12.35 1.47 -0.66
N PHE A 110 11.95 0.91 -1.80
CA PHE A 110 12.79 0.01 -2.60
C PHE A 110 13.56 0.72 -3.71
N GLY A 111 13.36 2.02 -3.90
CA GLY A 111 14.14 2.86 -4.81
C GLY A 111 13.82 2.67 -6.30
N PHE A 112 12.57 2.35 -6.64
CA PHE A 112 12.10 2.25 -8.03
C PHE A 112 11.16 3.42 -8.40
N PRO A 113 10.97 3.75 -9.69
CA PRO A 113 10.06 4.82 -10.09
C PRO A 113 8.62 4.54 -9.63
N PRO A 114 7.92 5.51 -9.01
CA PRO A 114 6.55 5.30 -8.55
C PRO A 114 5.60 4.98 -9.71
N PRO A 115 4.62 4.07 -9.51
CA PRO A 115 3.66 3.75 -10.55
C PRO A 115 2.81 4.98 -10.90
N THR A 116 2.52 5.15 -12.20
CA THR A 116 1.60 6.20 -12.65
C THR A 116 0.18 5.70 -12.46
N ILE A 117 -0.40 5.99 -11.29
CA ILE A 117 -1.77 5.61 -10.96
C ILE A 117 -2.72 6.68 -11.50
N THR A 118 -3.63 6.28 -12.39
CA THR A 118 -4.70 7.16 -12.86
C THR A 118 -5.92 6.95 -11.98
N THR A 119 -6.48 8.04 -11.47
CA THR A 119 -7.68 8.00 -10.64
C THR A 119 -8.80 8.71 -11.36
N THR A 120 -9.93 8.02 -11.53
CA THR A 120 -11.18 8.60 -12.00
C THR A 120 -12.21 8.56 -10.88
N PHE A 121 -13.14 9.51 -10.89
CA PHE A 121 -14.28 9.53 -9.97
C PHE A 121 -15.56 9.55 -10.79
N ASP A 122 -16.44 8.62 -10.47
CA ASP A 122 -17.81 8.57 -10.95
C ASP A 122 -18.77 8.64 -9.76
N ARG A 123 -19.91 9.31 -9.92
CA ARG A 123 -20.85 9.50 -8.81
C ARG A 123 -21.60 8.23 -8.43
N GLU A 124 -21.78 7.30 -9.36
CA GLU A 124 -22.51 6.05 -9.14
C GLU A 124 -21.59 4.95 -8.63
N THR A 125 -20.35 4.90 -9.15
CA THR A 125 -19.39 3.83 -8.83
C THR A 125 -18.25 4.24 -7.89
N GLY A 126 -18.14 5.52 -7.54
CA GLY A 126 -17.07 6.02 -6.68
C GLY A 126 -15.73 6.17 -7.41
N TYR A 127 -14.62 5.94 -6.70
CA TYR A 127 -13.28 6.05 -7.27
C TYR A 127 -12.87 4.78 -8.00
N THR A 128 -12.12 4.95 -9.09
CA THR A 128 -11.47 3.83 -9.77
C THR A 128 -10.00 4.16 -9.99
N LEU A 129 -9.13 3.24 -9.58
CA LEU A 129 -7.70 3.30 -9.83
C LEU A 129 -7.33 2.43 -11.02
N THR A 130 -6.73 3.04 -12.02
CA THR A 130 -6.14 2.34 -13.15
C THR A 130 -4.63 2.29 -12.98
N TRP A 131 -4.09 1.09 -13.11
CA TRP A 131 -2.67 0.75 -12.96
C TRP A 131 -2.04 0.58 -14.34
N PRO A 132 -0.72 0.84 -14.48
CA PRO A 132 -0.02 0.67 -15.75
C PRO A 132 0.01 -0.78 -16.24
#